data_AF-A0A1T5BFS2-F1
#
_entry.id   AF-A0A1T5BFS2-F1
#
_cell.length_a   1.000
_cell.length_b   1.000
_cell.length_c   1.000
_cell.angle_alpha   90.00
_cell.angle_beta   90.00
_cell.angle_gamma   90.00
#
_symmetry.space_group_name_H-M   'P 1'
#
loop_
_entity.id
_entity.type
_entity.pdbx_description
1 polymer ?
#
loop_
_entity_poly.entity_id
_entity_poly.type
_entity_poly.pdbx_seq_one_letter_code
_entity_poly.pdbx_strand_id
1 'polypeptide(L)' 'MTKFGLLYSGRAMALDDINTSSFSPNTSFGERILYGVQKALRKLAEETAMKGGSLVVKIDGEIKEVPAKELLKTLPEQGG' A
#
# COMPACT_ATOMS: atom_id res chain seq x y z
N MET A 1 9.31 -11.48 -41.03
CA MET A 1 9.23 -11.96 -39.63
C MET A 1 9.88 -10.93 -38.72
N THR A 2 9.07 -10.13 -38.02
CA THR A 2 9.55 -9.02 -37.20
C THR A 2 10.03 -9.55 -35.86
N LYS A 3 11.31 -9.33 -35.54
CA LYS A 3 11.92 -9.55 -34.23
C LYS A 3 11.29 -8.56 -33.23
N PHE A 4 10.29 -8.98 -32.46
CA PHE A 4 9.85 -8.26 -31.27
C PHE A 4 10.60 -8.79 -30.06
N GLY A 5 11.85 -8.35 -29.95
CA GLY A 5 12.55 -8.27 -28.68
C GLY A 5 12.27 -6.91 -28.07
N LEU A 6 11.42 -6.85 -27.05
CA LEU A 6 11.49 -5.81 -26.04
C LEU A 6 11.20 -6.49 -24.70
N LEU A 7 12.28 -6.55 -23.92
CA LEU A 7 12.33 -7.07 -22.58
C LEU A 7 11.22 -6.43 -21.76
N TYR A 8 10.24 -7.23 -21.34
CA TYR A 8 9.67 -7.05 -20.02
C TYR A 8 10.80 -7.35 -19.05
N SER A 9 11.62 -6.32 -18.76
CA SER A 9 12.50 -6.29 -17.61
C SER A 9 11.59 -6.42 -16.40
N GLY A 10 11.37 -7.68 -16.02
CA GLY A 10 10.62 -8.08 -14.85
C GLY A 10 11.40 -7.65 -13.61
N ARG A 11 11.32 -6.37 -13.28
CA ARG A 11 11.19 -6.02 -11.88
C ARG A 11 9.78 -6.49 -11.51
N ALA A 12 9.70 -7.78 -11.15
CA ALA A 12 8.58 -8.29 -10.41
C ALA A 12 8.32 -7.25 -9.31
N MET A 13 7.16 -6.60 -9.34
CA MET A 13 6.65 -5.98 -8.14
C MET A 13 6.70 -7.10 -7.12
N ALA A 14 7.61 -7.01 -6.16
CA ALA A 14 7.67 -7.94 -5.06
C ALA A 14 6.30 -7.85 -4.42
N LEU A 15 5.46 -8.83 -4.74
CA LEU A 15 4.37 -9.24 -3.89
C LEU A 15 5.08 -9.69 -2.63
N ASP A 16 5.42 -8.74 -1.74
CA ASP A 16 5.66 -9.07 -0.35
C ASP A 16 4.38 -9.72 0.08
N ASP A 17 4.43 -11.05 0.05
CA ASP A 17 3.30 -11.93 0.04
C ASP A 17 2.32 -11.47 1.10
N ILE A 18 1.03 -11.56 0.76
CA ILE A 18 0.03 -11.69 1.82
C ILE A 18 0.43 -12.98 2.52
N ASN A 19 1.27 -12.86 3.54
CA ASN A 19 1.79 -14.00 4.28
C ASN A 19 0.59 -14.55 5.03
N THR A 20 -0.12 -15.47 4.41
CA THR A 20 -1.32 -16.08 4.99
C THR A 20 -1.00 -16.87 6.25
N SER A 21 0.29 -17.15 6.52
CA SER A 21 0.76 -17.77 7.76
C SER A 21 0.86 -16.80 8.95
N SER A 22 0.74 -15.49 8.74
CA SER A 22 0.71 -14.50 9.83
C SER A 22 -0.68 -14.32 10.45
N PHE A 23 -1.72 -14.92 9.88
CA PHE A 23 -3.07 -14.86 10.43
C PHE A 23 -3.38 -16.09 11.25
N SER A 24 -3.85 -15.87 12.48
CA SER A 24 -4.42 -16.94 13.30
C SER A 24 -5.58 -17.61 12.54
N PRO A 25 -5.80 -18.92 12.66
CA PRO A 25 -6.96 -19.59 12.09
C PRO A 25 -8.29 -18.99 12.57
N ASN A 26 -8.27 -18.27 13.70
CA ASN A 26 -9.43 -17.58 14.26
C ASN A 26 -9.63 -16.14 13.75
N THR A 27 -8.72 -15.61 12.92
CA THR A 27 -8.87 -14.26 12.35
C THR A 27 -9.97 -14.28 11.29
N SER A 28 -11.00 -13.47 11.51
CA SER A 28 -12.14 -13.33 10.62
C SER A 28 -11.71 -12.84 9.23
N PHE A 29 -12.54 -13.14 8.23
CA PHE A 29 -12.31 -12.66 6.87
C PHE A 29 -12.22 -11.12 6.82
N GLY A 30 -13.09 -10.43 7.59
CA GLY A 30 -13.09 -8.97 7.67
C GLY A 30 -11.76 -8.40 8.15
N GLU A 31 -11.15 -8.99 9.18
CA GLU A 31 -9.85 -8.57 9.71
C GLU A 31 -8.72 -8.78 8.68
N ARG A 32 -8.76 -9.87 7.92
CA ARG A 32 -7.78 -10.14 6.85
C ARG A 32 -7.87 -9.11 5.72
N ILE A 33 -9.09 -8.76 5.32
CA ILE A 33 -9.32 -7.71 4.32
C ILE A 33 -8.87 -6.36 4.84
N LEU A 34 -9.23 -6.00 6.08
CA LEU A 34 -8.80 -4.76 6.70
C LEU A 34 -7.28 -4.63 6.73
N TYR A 35 -6.57 -5.70 7.12
CA TYR A 35 -5.11 -5.74 7.09
C TYR A 35 -4.55 -5.51 5.68
N GLY A 36 -5.11 -6.19 4.67
CA GLY A 36 -4.71 -6.01 3.28
C GLY A 36 -4.90 -4.57 2.80
N VAL A 37 -6.04 -3.96 3.12
CA VAL A 37 -6.34 -2.56 2.79
C VAL A 37 -5.37 -1.61 3.49
N GLN A 38 -5.09 -1.79 4.78
CA GLN A 38 -4.12 -0.99 5.53
C GLN A 38 -2.72 -1.07 4.90
N LYS A 39 -2.27 -2.29 4.55
CA LYS A 39 -0.97 -2.51 3.88
C LYS A 39 -0.92 -1.80 2.53
N ALA A 40 -1.98 -1.90 1.72
CA ALA A 40 -2.06 -1.25 0.41
C ALA A 40 -2.05 0.28 0.51
N LEU A 41 -2.84 0.85 1.42
CA LEU A 41 -2.88 2.30 1.65
C LEU A 41 -1.55 2.85 2.14
N ARG A 42 -0.87 2.12 3.03
CA ARG A 42 0.46 2.50 3.48
C ARG A 42 1.48 2.47 2.35
N LYS A 43 1.54 1.40 1.56
CA LYS A 43 2.44 1.33 0.39
C LYS A 43 2.17 2.47 -0.60
N LEU A 44 0.91 2.81 -0.85
CA LEU A 44 0.54 3.95 -1.69
C LEU A 44 1.10 5.28 -1.14
N ALA A 45 0.96 5.51 0.17
CA ALA A 45 1.49 6.71 0.81
C ALA A 45 3.02 6.73 0.80
N GLU A 46 3.69 5.60 1.03
CA GLU A 46 5.16 5.46 0.93
C GLU A 46 5.66 5.81 -0.47
N GLU A 47 5.08 5.21 -1.52
CA GLU A 47 5.48 5.48 -2.91
C GLU A 47 5.24 6.93 -3.33
N THR A 48 4.13 7.52 -2.87
CA THR A 48 3.80 8.93 -3.15
C THR A 48 4.76 9.87 -2.41
N ALA A 49 5.11 9.56 -1.16
CA ALA A 49 6.07 10.31 -0.36
C ALA A 49 7.48 10.29 -0.97
N MET A 50 7.90 9.16 -1.54
CA MET A 50 9.17 9.04 -2.26
C MET A 50 9.24 9.95 -3.49
N LYS A 51 8.09 10.21 -4.13
CA LYS A 51 7.96 11.13 -5.26
C LYS A 51 7.75 12.59 -4.84
N GLY A 52 7.71 12.88 -3.54
CA GLY A 52 7.42 14.22 -3.01
C GLY A 52 5.98 14.68 -3.22
N GLY A 53 5.06 13.75 -3.46
CA GLY A 53 3.67 14.04 -3.75
C GLY A 53 2.77 14.17 -2.51
N SER A 54 1.52 14.48 -2.79
CA SER A 54 0.39 14.61 -1.88
C SER A 54 -0.69 13.58 -2.21
N LEU A 55 -1.53 13.26 -1.22
CA LEU A 55 -2.75 12.47 -1.43
C LEU A 55 -3.96 13.26 -0.94
N VAL A 56 -5.08 13.09 -1.64
CA VAL A 56 -6.37 13.65 -1.23
C VAL A 56 -7.05 12.68 -0.28
N VAL A 57 -7.34 13.14 0.92
CA VAL A 57 -7.96 12.34 2.00
C VAL A 57 -9.10 13.10 2.65
N LYS A 58 -9.99 12.39 3.32
CA LYS A 58 -11.05 13.00 4.14
C LYS A 58 -10.68 12.90 5.61
N ILE A 59 -10.48 14.04 6.28
CA ILE A 59 -10.15 14.15 7.70
C ILE A 59 -11.19 15.06 8.35
N ASP A 60 -11.81 14.61 9.44
CA ASP A 60 -12.83 15.37 10.19
C ASP A 60 -14.00 15.86 9.32
N GLY A 61 -14.38 15.09 8.31
CA GLY A 61 -15.48 15.45 7.40
C GLY A 61 -15.06 16.32 6.22
N GLU A 62 -13.84 16.86 6.23
CA GLU A 62 -13.31 17.77 5.21
C GLU A 62 -12.34 17.05 4.25
N ILE A 63 -12.44 17.36 2.96
CA ILE A 63 -11.52 16.83 1.95
C ILE A 63 -10.29 17.72 1.91
N LYS A 64 -9.11 17.14 2.15
CA LYS A 64 -7.83 17.85 2.21
C LYS A 64 -6.80 17.16 1.33
N GLU A 65 -5.98 17.96 0.69
CA GLU A 65 -4.75 17.50 0.07
C GLU A 65 -3.63 17.57 1.11
N VAL A 66 -3.03 16.43 1.42
CA VAL A 66 -2.03 16.32 2.49
C VAL A 66 -0.75 15.71 1.92
N PRO A 67 0.44 16.26 2.23
CA PRO A 67 1.71 15.66 1.84
C PRO A 67 1.80 14.21 2.29
N ALA A 68 2.17 13.29 1.39
CA ALA A 68 2.19 11.87 1.72
C ALA A 68 3.18 11.53 2.86
N LYS A 69 4.27 12.29 2.98
CA LYS A 69 5.22 12.20 4.10
C LYS A 69 4.59 12.51 5.46
N GLU A 70 3.62 13.42 5.50
CA GLU A 70 2.91 13.78 6.73
C GLU A 70 1.84 12.76 7.05
N LEU A 71 1.11 12.27 6.03
CA LEU A 71 0.13 11.20 6.19
C LEU A 71 0.73 9.93 6.78
N LEU A 72 1.94 9.54 6.37
CA LEU A 72 2.62 8.36 6.92
C LEU A 72 2.84 8.41 8.42
N LYS A 73 2.94 9.60 9.03
CA LYS A 73 3.07 9.76 10.49
C LYS A 73 1.77 9.44 11.24
N THR A 74 0.64 9.45 10.52
CA THR A 74 -0.70 9.20 11.08
C THR A 74 -1.22 7.80 10.79
N LEU A 75 -0.60 7.08 9.84
CA LEU A 75 -0.99 5.72 9.49
C LEU A 75 -0.38 4.71 10.48
N PRO A 76 -1.10 3.63 10.83
CA PRO A 76 -0.59 2.61 11.73
C PRO A 76 0.67 1.95 11.17
N GLU A 77 1.60 1.63 12.07
CA GLU A 77 2.81 0.84 11.77
C GLU A 77 2.46 -0.58 11.30
N GLN A 78 3.23 -1.12 10.36
CA GLN A 78 3.02 -2.49 9.89
C GLN A 78 3.32 -3.45 11.05
N GLY A 79 2.29 -3.83 11.80
CA GLY A 79 2.35 -4.84 12.85
C GLY A 79 2.54 -4.27 14.26
N GLY A 80 1.43 -4.18 14.99
CA GLY A 80 1.38 -4.24 16.46
C GLY A 80 0.57 -5.45 16.88
#